data_AF-A0A521ZQA7-F1
#
_entry.id   AF-A0A521ZQA7-F1
#
_cell.length_a   1.000
_cell.length_b   1.000
_cell.length_c   1.000
_cell.angle_alpha   90.00
_cell.angle_beta   90.00
_cell.angle_gamma   90.00
#
_symmetry.space_group_name_H-M   'P 1'
#
loop_
_entity.id
_entity.type
_entity.pdbx_description
1 polymer ?
#
loop_
_entity_poly.entity_id
_entity_poly.type
_entity_poly.pdbx_seq_one_letter_code
_entity_poly.pdbx_strand_id
1 'polypeptide(L)'
;MFQGRSGLRLSIPGRIISGSQVTSSSKDKLDMLFFFYGPDTFRSGEKVVELKRKYLEKNQSQLAGLVLLDFETSENEMQGAASVERALGEQGLFSAKRFVVVQGFSANSSPEEQEKLLEFLMGHPEIIKSAEQFLLFREGEPKAERKSQKGSAKKTAENKLIKYLMAQAKVELFEALSGSKLEKWVMAEAQKFNSAVKFSQSGLTRLLALCGHDLARLRAETEKLVTYRGQGEVTVQDVDMLVQGRVAADIFQTIEALSAGDKKQAIALLHKQLAAGSDPFEILAMYVYQLRTLLKIAELAEQGVQSPMIISQKTGLHSFVVQKGLPQVRRWGFKKLARLFQQLAEIDTQAKMGKIQDLSLALELLIMAQ
;
A
#
# COMPACT_ATOMS: atom_id res chain seq x y z
N MET A 1 -38.52 -43.63 -22.39
CA MET A 1 -39.01 -43.53 -21.00
C MET A 1 -37.82 -43.83 -20.08
N PHE A 2 -37.04 -42.81 -19.70
CA PHE A 2 -35.99 -42.94 -18.68
C PHE A 2 -35.84 -41.59 -17.96
N GLN A 3 -36.39 -41.54 -16.74
CA GLN A 3 -35.99 -40.62 -15.66
C GLN A 3 -34.52 -40.95 -15.32
N GLY A 4 -33.60 -40.06 -14.94
CA GLY A 4 -33.70 -38.87 -14.11
C GLY A 4 -32.81 -39.08 -12.87
N ARG A 5 -31.68 -38.37 -12.76
CA ARG A 5 -31.10 -37.77 -11.54
C ARG A 5 -29.60 -37.47 -11.70
N SER A 6 -29.35 -36.16 -11.80
CA SER A 6 -28.07 -35.46 -11.63
C SER A 6 -27.68 -35.35 -10.15
N GLY A 7 -26.41 -35.58 -9.83
CA GLY A 7 -25.87 -35.37 -8.48
C GLY A 7 -24.39 -35.73 -8.36
N LEU A 8 -23.50 -35.04 -9.08
CA LEU A 8 -22.05 -35.16 -8.91
C LEU A 8 -21.55 -34.05 -7.97
N ARG A 9 -21.24 -34.44 -6.73
CA ARG A 9 -20.45 -33.63 -5.78
C ARG A 9 -18.99 -33.62 -6.24
N LEU A 10 -18.49 -32.46 -6.64
CA LEU A 10 -17.05 -32.22 -6.82
C LEU A 10 -16.40 -32.00 -5.45
N SER A 11 -15.53 -32.94 -5.08
CA SER A 11 -14.61 -32.87 -3.96
C SER A 11 -13.37 -32.06 -4.36
N ILE A 12 -12.97 -31.07 -3.57
CA ILE A 12 -11.70 -30.35 -3.72
C ILE A 12 -10.81 -30.73 -2.52
N PRO A 13 -9.60 -31.27 -2.74
CA PRO A 13 -8.67 -31.64 -1.67
C PRO A 13 -7.72 -30.49 -1.32
N GLY A 14 -7.13 -30.56 -0.12
CA GLY A 14 -5.72 -30.18 0.04
C GLY A 14 -5.42 -28.88 0.78
N ARG A 15 -5.39 -29.00 2.10
CA ARG A 15 -4.85 -28.08 3.11
C ARG A 15 -3.33 -27.87 2.91
N ILE A 16 -2.85 -26.63 2.82
CA ILE A 16 -1.44 -26.29 3.15
C ILE A 16 -1.47 -25.23 4.25
N ILE A 17 -1.14 -25.66 5.46
CA ILE A 17 -0.90 -24.82 6.63
C ILE A 17 0.63 -24.68 6.78
N SER A 18 1.12 -23.45 6.74
CA SER A 18 2.35 -23.02 7.44
C SER A 18 1.99 -21.70 8.12
N GLY A 19 2.09 -21.49 9.42
CA GLY A 19 2.94 -22.12 10.42
C GLY A 19 3.64 -20.99 11.17
N SER A 20 2.94 -20.34 12.11
CA SER A 20 3.56 -19.57 13.19
C SER A 20 2.59 -19.56 14.36
N GLN A 21 3.01 -20.19 15.44
CA GLN A 21 2.23 -20.53 16.63
C GLN A 21 1.67 -19.28 17.31
N VAL A 22 0.35 -19.30 17.57
CA VAL A 22 -0.26 -18.45 18.60
C VAL A 22 -0.55 -19.37 19.78
N THR A 23 0.17 -19.15 20.86
CA THR A 23 -0.02 -19.81 22.14
C THR A 23 -1.39 -19.44 22.73
N SER A 24 -2.08 -20.46 23.25
CA SER A 24 -3.42 -20.37 23.81
C SER A 24 -3.42 -20.02 25.30
N SER A 25 -4.45 -19.25 25.72
CA SER A 25 -5.14 -19.21 27.05
C SER A 25 -5.45 -17.74 27.38
N SER A 26 -6.65 -17.28 27.79
CA SER A 26 -7.91 -17.88 28.22
C SER A 26 -9.02 -16.83 28.20
N LYS A 27 -10.25 -17.28 27.90
CA LYS A 27 -11.60 -16.75 28.27
C LYS A 27 -12.03 -15.36 27.73
N ASP A 28 -13.22 -15.38 27.12
CA ASP A 28 -13.97 -14.30 26.44
C ASP A 28 -13.35 -13.76 25.14
N LYS A 29 -13.29 -14.58 24.08
CA LYS A 29 -13.03 -14.07 22.73
C LYS A 29 -14.33 -13.55 22.12
N LEU A 30 -14.44 -12.22 22.01
CA LEU A 30 -15.50 -11.53 21.30
C LEU A 30 -15.46 -11.93 19.82
N ASP A 31 -16.47 -12.69 19.38
CA ASP A 31 -16.39 -13.38 18.10
C ASP A 31 -16.61 -12.49 16.86
N MET A 32 -17.06 -11.25 17.04
CA MET A 32 -17.52 -10.36 15.95
C MET A 32 -16.85 -8.97 15.89
N LEU A 33 -15.79 -8.74 16.67
CA LEU A 33 -14.93 -7.55 16.56
C LEU A 33 -13.63 -7.88 15.83
N PHE A 34 -13.33 -7.14 14.78
CA PHE A 34 -12.12 -7.30 13.98
C PHE A 34 -11.31 -6.02 13.98
N PHE A 35 -9.99 -6.17 14.01
CA PHE A 35 -9.08 -5.05 13.91
C PHE A 35 -7.98 -5.36 12.90
N PHE A 36 -8.04 -4.69 11.76
CA PHE A 36 -7.06 -4.77 10.69
C PHE A 36 -6.17 -3.54 10.73
N TYR A 37 -4.86 -3.73 10.76
CA TYR A 37 -3.92 -2.62 10.81
C TYR A 37 -2.63 -2.92 10.05
N GLY A 38 -1.91 -1.87 9.67
CA GLY A 38 -0.59 -2.00 9.06
C GLY A 38 -0.40 -1.12 7.83
N PRO A 39 0.84 -1.05 7.31
CA PRO A 39 1.18 -0.18 6.18
C PRO A 39 0.59 -0.66 4.85
N ASP A 40 0.11 -1.90 4.75
CA ASP A 40 -0.50 -2.44 3.53
C ASP A 40 -2.02 -2.25 3.52
N THR A 41 -2.43 -1.04 3.14
CA THR A 41 -3.84 -0.64 3.03
C THR A 41 -4.56 -1.35 1.89
N PHE A 42 -3.82 -1.80 0.87
CA PHE A 42 -4.39 -2.49 -0.28
C PHE A 42 -4.96 -3.86 0.10
N ARG A 43 -4.16 -4.73 0.73
CA ARG A 43 -4.61 -6.08 1.11
C ARG A 43 -5.63 -6.06 2.24
N SER A 44 -5.51 -5.12 3.19
CA SER A 44 -6.53 -4.94 4.21
C SER A 44 -7.86 -4.47 3.61
N GLY A 45 -7.82 -3.57 2.62
CA GLY A 45 -9.00 -3.18 1.83
C GLY A 45 -9.64 -4.34 1.07
N GLU A 46 -8.86 -5.13 0.34
CA GLU A 46 -9.35 -6.35 -0.34
C GLU A 46 -10.00 -7.34 0.63
N LYS A 47 -9.45 -7.47 1.84
CA LYS A 47 -10.03 -8.34 2.87
C LYS A 47 -11.38 -7.83 3.35
N VAL A 48 -11.54 -6.52 3.53
CA VAL A 48 -12.84 -5.90 3.85
C VAL A 48 -13.85 -6.16 2.74
N VAL A 49 -13.47 -6.02 1.47
CA VAL A 49 -14.34 -6.31 0.33
C VAL A 49 -14.76 -7.79 0.30
N GLU A 50 -13.83 -8.71 0.59
CA GLU A 50 -14.13 -10.15 0.70
C GLU A 50 -15.15 -10.43 1.81
N LEU A 51 -14.97 -9.85 3.00
CA LEU A 51 -15.89 -10.00 4.13
C LEU A 51 -17.26 -9.39 3.83
N LYS A 52 -17.28 -8.20 3.22
CA LYS A 52 -18.50 -7.53 2.76
C LYS A 52 -19.27 -8.43 1.77
N ARG A 53 -18.59 -9.04 0.80
CA ARG A 53 -19.21 -9.95 -0.17
C ARG A 53 -19.83 -11.16 0.52
N LYS A 54 -19.08 -11.82 1.42
CA LYS A 54 -19.57 -12.96 2.21
C LYS A 54 -20.78 -12.60 3.09
N TYR A 55 -20.80 -11.39 3.63
CA TYR A 55 -21.95 -10.88 4.37
C TYR A 55 -23.17 -10.70 3.45
N LEU A 56 -23.01 -10.07 2.29
CA LEU A 56 -24.10 -9.86 1.32
C LEU A 56 -24.66 -11.19 0.76
N GLU A 57 -23.80 -12.16 0.47
CA GLU A 57 -24.22 -13.50 -0.01
C GLU A 57 -25.09 -14.25 1.01
N LYS A 58 -24.85 -14.04 2.31
CA LYS A 58 -25.62 -14.68 3.39
C LYS A 58 -26.87 -13.92 3.78
N ASN A 59 -26.93 -12.62 3.47
CA ASN A 59 -27.99 -11.71 3.89
C ASN A 59 -28.60 -10.98 2.68
N GLN A 60 -28.84 -11.70 1.56
CA GLN A 60 -29.21 -11.17 0.24
C GLN A 60 -30.41 -10.20 0.24
N SER A 61 -31.28 -10.27 1.24
CA SER A 61 -32.48 -9.44 1.40
C SER A 61 -32.29 -8.20 2.30
N GLN A 62 -31.10 -7.96 2.85
CA GLN A 62 -30.88 -7.00 3.95
C GLN A 62 -29.68 -6.05 3.70
N LEU A 63 -29.71 -5.31 2.59
CA LEU A 63 -28.75 -4.23 2.30
C LEU A 63 -28.70 -3.16 3.41
N ALA A 64 -29.78 -2.99 4.17
CA ALA A 64 -29.91 -2.02 5.25
C ALA A 64 -28.96 -2.25 6.44
N GLY A 65 -28.35 -3.43 6.57
CA GLY A 65 -27.43 -3.75 7.68
C GLY A 65 -25.96 -3.38 7.44
N LEU A 66 -25.58 -2.98 6.23
CA LEU A 66 -24.21 -2.63 5.88
C LEU A 66 -23.96 -1.12 6.10
N VAL A 67 -22.99 -0.78 6.94
CA VAL A 67 -22.56 0.61 7.19
C VAL A 67 -21.06 0.72 6.97
N LEU A 68 -20.63 1.70 6.16
CA LEU A 68 -19.23 2.01 5.91
C LEU A 68 -18.97 3.45 6.37
N LEU A 69 -18.10 3.61 7.35
CA LEU A 69 -17.68 4.90 7.87
C LEU A 69 -16.20 5.10 7.51
N ASP A 70 -15.95 5.96 6.54
CA ASP A 70 -14.61 6.28 6.05
C ASP A 70 -14.16 7.66 6.52
N PHE A 71 -13.31 7.69 7.54
CA PHE A 71 -12.76 8.91 8.14
C PHE A 71 -11.50 9.42 7.41
N GLU A 72 -11.10 8.78 6.30
CA GLU A 72 -10.07 9.31 5.40
C GLU A 72 -10.66 10.35 4.42
N THR A 73 -12.00 10.53 4.43
CA THR A 73 -12.74 11.48 3.60
C THR A 73 -13.42 12.55 4.44
N SER A 74 -13.54 13.77 3.90
CA SER A 74 -13.92 14.99 4.66
C SER A 74 -15.34 15.00 5.23
N GLU A 75 -16.27 14.17 4.72
CA GLU A 75 -17.67 14.17 5.18
C GLU A 75 -17.88 13.48 6.53
N ASN A 76 -17.11 12.42 6.84
CA ASN A 76 -17.24 11.68 8.10
C ASN A 76 -16.34 12.24 9.21
N GLU A 77 -15.24 12.92 8.86
CA GLU A 77 -14.34 13.59 9.80
C GLU A 77 -15.11 14.59 10.70
N MET A 78 -16.14 15.23 10.14
CA MET A 78 -16.96 16.24 10.84
C MET A 78 -17.94 15.63 11.87
N GLN A 79 -18.22 14.31 11.81
CA GLN A 79 -19.17 13.63 12.70
C GLN A 79 -18.52 12.82 13.83
N GLY A 80 -17.21 12.55 13.75
CA GLY A 80 -16.43 11.94 14.84
C GLY A 80 -17.02 10.64 15.40
N ALA A 81 -16.87 10.42 16.70
CA ALA A 81 -17.35 9.24 17.42
C ALA A 81 -18.87 9.03 17.29
N ALA A 82 -19.63 10.13 17.28
CA ALA A 82 -21.09 10.09 17.22
C ALA A 82 -21.63 9.38 15.97
N SER A 83 -20.90 9.41 14.85
CA SER A 83 -21.28 8.65 13.64
C SER A 83 -21.17 7.13 13.83
N VAL A 84 -20.12 6.68 14.53
CA VAL A 84 -19.91 5.27 14.89
C VAL A 84 -20.95 4.84 15.91
N GLU A 85 -21.20 5.65 16.94
CA GLU A 85 -22.21 5.40 17.97
C GLU A 85 -23.60 5.24 17.35
N ARG A 86 -23.98 6.13 16.44
CA ARG A 86 -25.26 6.06 15.72
C ARG A 86 -25.37 4.78 14.89
N ALA A 87 -24.31 4.45 14.14
CA ALA A 87 -24.28 3.24 13.32
C ALA A 87 -24.44 1.95 14.15
N LEU A 88 -23.96 1.96 15.40
CA LEU A 88 -24.06 0.83 16.33
C LEU A 88 -25.36 0.84 17.15
N GLY A 89 -25.90 2.03 17.47
CA GLY A 89 -27.03 2.25 18.37
C GLY A 89 -28.41 2.27 17.72
N GLU A 90 -28.51 2.53 16.41
CA GLU A 90 -29.80 2.49 15.69
C GLU A 90 -30.36 1.07 15.66
N GLN A 91 -31.18 0.64 16.62
CA GLN A 91 -31.84 -0.66 16.56
C GLN A 91 -33.00 -0.60 15.56
N GLY A 92 -32.77 -1.11 14.34
CA GLY A 92 -33.87 -1.38 13.40
C GLY A 92 -34.75 -2.48 13.98
N LEU A 93 -36.06 -2.23 14.07
CA LEU A 93 -37.08 -3.13 14.64
C LEU A 93 -37.14 -4.53 13.99
N PHE A 94 -36.44 -4.71 12.86
CA PHE A 94 -36.28 -5.95 12.12
C PHE A 94 -34.78 -6.19 11.92
N SER A 95 -34.11 -6.73 12.94
CA SER A 95 -32.65 -6.80 13.00
C SER A 95 -32.08 -7.81 12.00
N ALA A 96 -31.80 -7.32 10.80
CA ALA A 96 -30.75 -7.88 9.98
C ALA A 96 -29.43 -7.88 10.76
N LYS A 97 -28.63 -8.94 10.61
CA LYS A 97 -27.22 -8.90 11.04
C LYS A 97 -26.59 -7.64 10.49
N ARG A 98 -25.82 -6.88 11.26
CA ARG A 98 -25.14 -5.68 10.79
C ARG A 98 -23.68 -5.93 10.47
N PHE A 99 -23.17 -5.18 9.51
CA PHE A 99 -21.76 -5.15 9.14
C PHE A 99 -21.31 -3.70 9.09
N VAL A 100 -20.63 -3.26 10.16
CA VAL A 100 -20.12 -1.91 10.33
C VAL A 100 -18.61 -1.92 10.12
N VAL A 101 -18.13 -1.13 9.17
CA VAL A 101 -16.70 -0.92 8.93
C VAL A 101 -16.35 0.52 9.31
N VAL A 102 -15.35 0.67 10.16
CA VAL A 102 -14.78 1.94 10.58
C VAL A 102 -13.36 2.02 10.03
N GLN A 103 -13.11 2.95 9.12
CA GLN A 103 -11.84 3.10 8.42
C GLN A 103 -11.16 4.42 8.82
N GLY A 104 -9.90 4.34 9.24
CA GLY A 104 -9.04 5.50 9.48
C GLY A 104 -9.46 6.38 10.66
N PHE A 105 -10.31 5.90 11.57
CA PHE A 105 -10.84 6.72 12.67
C PHE A 105 -9.73 7.16 13.63
N SER A 106 -8.85 6.24 14.03
CA SER A 106 -7.74 6.52 14.94
C SER A 106 -6.73 7.49 14.35
N ALA A 107 -6.49 7.42 13.03
CA ALA A 107 -5.53 8.29 12.36
C ALA A 107 -6.04 9.72 12.13
N ASN A 108 -7.36 9.87 11.93
CA ASN A 108 -7.99 11.10 11.47
C ASN A 108 -8.94 11.76 12.48
N SER A 109 -9.12 11.18 13.68
CA SER A 109 -9.94 11.79 14.75
C SER A 109 -9.09 12.37 15.87
N SER A 110 -9.61 13.38 16.57
CA SER A 110 -8.94 13.98 17.73
C SER A 110 -8.81 12.96 18.89
N PRO A 111 -7.84 13.14 19.82
CA PRO A 111 -7.74 12.28 21.00
C PRO A 111 -9.03 12.22 21.85
N GLU A 112 -9.78 13.32 21.90
CA GLU A 112 -11.06 13.40 22.61
C GLU A 112 -12.12 12.52 21.96
N GLU A 113 -12.23 12.53 20.63
CA GLU A 113 -13.15 11.66 19.88
C GLU A 113 -12.77 10.17 20.03
N GLN A 114 -11.47 9.87 20.09
CA GLN A 114 -10.99 8.52 20.34
C GLN A 114 -11.34 8.02 21.75
N GLU A 115 -11.26 8.89 22.76
CA GLU A 115 -11.64 8.57 24.12
C GLU A 115 -13.15 8.39 24.27
N LYS A 116 -13.96 9.25 23.64
CA LYS A 116 -15.43 9.08 23.58
C LYS A 116 -15.84 7.74 22.98
N LEU A 117 -15.29 7.37 21.83
CA LEU A 117 -15.60 6.09 21.20
C LEU A 117 -15.17 4.90 22.07
N LEU A 118 -14.01 5.01 22.73
CA LEU A 118 -13.56 3.98 23.66
C LEU A 118 -14.52 3.83 24.85
N GLU A 119 -14.94 4.94 25.47
CA GLU A 119 -15.91 4.93 26.56
C GLU A 119 -17.24 4.31 26.14
N PHE A 120 -17.73 4.63 24.94
CA PHE A 120 -18.94 4.02 24.38
C PHE A 120 -18.78 2.49 24.21
N LEU A 121 -17.70 2.02 23.58
CA LEU A 121 -17.44 0.60 23.39
C LEU A 121 -17.30 -0.16 24.72
N MET A 122 -16.70 0.47 25.73
CA MET A 122 -16.58 -0.08 27.07
C MET A 122 -17.90 -0.09 27.84
N GLY A 123 -18.75 0.93 27.64
CA GLY A 123 -20.08 1.06 28.24
C GLY A 123 -21.12 0.11 27.63
N HIS A 124 -20.88 -0.36 26.41
CA HIS A 124 -21.79 -1.21 25.64
C HIS A 124 -21.17 -2.54 25.19
N PRO A 125 -20.69 -3.41 26.12
CA PRO A 125 -20.07 -4.68 25.76
C PRO A 125 -21.01 -5.62 24.98
N GLU A 126 -22.32 -5.46 25.12
CA GLU A 126 -23.36 -6.21 24.39
C GLU A 126 -23.30 -6.00 22.87
N ILE A 127 -22.93 -4.79 22.40
CA ILE A 127 -22.75 -4.47 20.97
C ILE A 127 -21.72 -5.42 20.36
N ILE A 128 -20.61 -5.61 21.08
CA ILE A 128 -19.45 -6.33 20.59
C ILE A 128 -19.61 -7.86 20.79
N LYS A 129 -20.41 -8.26 21.79
CA LYS A 129 -20.73 -9.67 22.07
C LYS A 129 -21.89 -10.20 21.22
N SER A 130 -22.64 -9.32 20.56
CA SER A 130 -23.78 -9.71 19.73
C SER A 130 -23.33 -10.49 18.49
N ALA A 131 -23.92 -11.67 18.27
CA ALA A 131 -23.75 -12.43 17.01
C ALA A 131 -24.42 -11.74 15.80
N GLU A 132 -25.21 -10.69 16.07
CA GLU A 132 -25.96 -9.91 15.10
C GLU A 132 -25.23 -8.64 14.67
N GLN A 133 -24.06 -8.32 15.23
CA GLN A 133 -23.29 -7.14 14.87
C GLN A 133 -21.83 -7.50 14.58
N PHE A 134 -21.41 -7.27 13.34
CA PHE A 134 -20.03 -7.41 12.91
C PHE A 134 -19.38 -6.03 12.84
N LEU A 135 -18.36 -5.80 13.67
CA LEU A 135 -17.66 -4.53 13.75
C LEU A 135 -16.21 -4.72 13.30
N LEU A 136 -15.78 -3.96 12.31
CA LEU A 136 -14.42 -4.02 11.78
C LEU A 136 -13.78 -2.64 11.81
N PHE A 137 -12.68 -2.52 12.53
CA PHE A 137 -11.80 -1.37 12.45
C PHE A 137 -10.68 -1.65 11.45
N ARG A 138 -10.48 -0.76 10.48
CA ARG A 138 -9.35 -0.79 9.54
C ARG A 138 -8.53 0.47 9.72
N GLU A 139 -7.28 0.31 10.12
CA GLU A 139 -6.34 1.42 10.31
C GLU A 139 -5.10 1.21 9.45
N GLY A 140 -4.42 2.30 9.11
CA GLY A 140 -3.07 2.22 8.54
C GLY A 140 -2.05 1.71 9.56
N GLU A 141 -0.77 1.92 9.30
CA GLU A 141 0.25 1.70 10.33
C GLU A 141 -0.01 2.65 11.51
N PRO A 142 -0.33 2.15 12.71
CA PRO A 142 -0.52 2.98 13.88
C PRO A 142 0.75 3.78 14.07
N LYS A 143 0.64 5.11 14.21
CA LYS A 143 1.81 5.97 14.43
C LYS A 143 2.55 5.44 15.66
N ALA A 144 3.67 4.76 15.43
CA ALA A 144 4.48 4.20 16.50
C ALA A 144 4.87 5.33 17.45
N GLU A 145 4.79 5.04 18.75
CA GLU A 145 5.33 5.91 19.77
C GLU A 145 6.80 6.21 19.45
N ARG A 146 7.09 7.45 19.07
CA ARG A 146 8.48 7.89 18.95
C ARG A 146 9.06 7.92 20.35
N LYS A 147 9.77 6.86 20.76
CA LYS A 147 10.69 6.96 21.90
C LYS A 147 11.76 7.99 21.54
N SER A 148 11.80 9.05 22.33
CA SER A 148 12.69 10.20 22.20
C SER A 148 14.15 9.77 22.08
N GLN A 149 14.78 10.06 20.94
CA GLN A 149 16.19 10.46 20.95
C GLN A 149 16.24 11.93 21.37
N LYS A 150 17.08 12.20 22.38
CA LYS A 150 17.23 13.49 23.09
C LYS A 150 17.03 14.71 22.20
N GLY A 151 16.02 15.51 22.53
CA GLY A 151 15.83 16.87 22.01
C GLY A 151 14.41 17.11 21.53
N SER A 152 13.51 17.43 22.47
CA SER A 152 12.20 18.06 22.25
C SER A 152 11.28 17.37 21.22
N ALA A 153 10.50 16.39 21.67
CA ALA A 153 9.31 15.93 20.95
C ALA A 153 8.09 15.91 21.87
N LYS A 154 7.00 16.50 21.38
CA LYS A 154 5.64 16.42 21.93
C LYS A 154 5.30 14.94 22.16
N LYS A 155 5.08 14.55 23.42
CA LYS A 155 4.73 13.18 23.81
C LYS A 155 3.38 12.87 23.16
N THR A 156 3.37 12.12 22.05
CA THR A 156 2.13 11.63 21.45
C THR A 156 1.48 10.74 22.49
N ALA A 157 0.32 11.16 23.00
CA ALA A 157 -0.44 10.39 23.96
C ALA A 157 -0.72 9.01 23.36
N GLU A 158 -0.52 7.98 24.17
CA GLU A 158 -0.75 6.60 23.80
C GLU A 158 -2.21 6.41 23.39
N ASN A 159 -2.46 5.84 22.22
CA ASN A 159 -3.81 5.67 21.73
C ASN A 159 -4.52 4.53 22.47
N LYS A 160 -5.29 4.88 23.51
CA LYS A 160 -6.03 3.93 24.35
C LYS A 160 -7.02 3.08 23.55
N LEU A 161 -7.64 3.64 22.50
CA LEU A 161 -8.56 2.93 21.63
C LEU A 161 -7.85 1.79 20.87
N ILE A 162 -6.67 2.07 20.30
CA ILE A 162 -5.86 1.03 19.63
C ILE A 162 -5.47 -0.07 20.60
N LYS A 163 -5.07 0.26 21.83
CA LYS A 163 -4.79 -0.74 22.87
C LYS A 163 -5.98 -1.62 23.18
N TYR A 164 -7.16 -1.02 23.32
CA TYR A 164 -8.40 -1.75 23.55
C TYR A 164 -8.70 -2.70 22.39
N LEU A 165 -8.63 -2.23 21.15
CA LEU A 165 -8.84 -3.05 19.95
C LEU A 165 -7.83 -4.20 19.86
N MET A 166 -6.55 -3.96 20.17
CA MET A 166 -5.52 -5.01 20.21
C MET A 166 -5.83 -6.10 21.23
N ALA A 167 -6.45 -5.76 22.36
CA ALA A 167 -6.78 -6.69 23.44
C ALA A 167 -8.09 -7.44 23.20
N GLN A 168 -9.11 -6.78 22.63
CA GLN A 168 -10.48 -7.29 22.56
C GLN A 168 -10.89 -7.82 21.18
N ALA A 169 -10.23 -7.39 20.11
CA ALA A 169 -10.59 -7.76 18.73
C ALA A 169 -9.85 -9.00 18.23
N LYS A 170 -10.36 -9.59 17.15
CA LYS A 170 -9.60 -10.46 16.26
C LYS A 170 -8.67 -9.59 15.41
N VAL A 171 -7.40 -9.59 15.80
CA VAL A 171 -6.37 -8.72 15.21
C VAL A 171 -5.70 -9.40 14.01
N GLU A 172 -5.56 -8.68 12.90
CA GLU A 172 -4.79 -9.10 11.73
C GLU A 172 -3.86 -7.96 11.26
N LEU A 173 -2.55 -8.24 11.22
CA LEU A 173 -1.51 -7.32 10.78
C LEU A 173 -1.24 -7.49 9.28
N PHE A 174 -1.31 -6.39 8.54
CA PHE A 174 -1.00 -6.29 7.11
C PHE A 174 0.37 -5.61 6.92
N GLU A 175 1.45 -6.40 7.06
CA GLU A 175 2.82 -5.94 6.84
C GLU A 175 3.08 -5.57 5.37
N ALA A 176 3.92 -4.57 5.10
CA ALA A 176 4.33 -4.28 3.73
C ALA A 176 5.04 -5.48 3.09
N LEU A 177 4.64 -5.83 1.86
CA LEU A 177 5.26 -6.92 1.10
C LEU A 177 6.58 -6.46 0.48
N SER A 178 7.63 -7.25 0.64
CA SER A 178 8.93 -7.02 0.02
C SER A 178 9.64 -8.34 -0.34
N GLY A 179 10.56 -8.25 -1.31
CA GLY A 179 11.36 -9.39 -1.78
C GLY A 179 10.51 -10.62 -2.12
N SER A 180 10.89 -11.78 -1.60
CA SER A 180 10.20 -13.06 -1.88
C SER A 180 8.73 -13.07 -1.46
N LYS A 181 8.32 -12.31 -0.43
CA LYS A 181 6.89 -12.22 -0.04
C LYS A 181 6.07 -11.54 -1.14
N LEU A 182 6.61 -10.48 -1.76
CA LEU A 182 5.96 -9.76 -2.85
C LEU A 182 5.89 -10.61 -4.13
N GLU A 183 6.99 -11.28 -4.48
CA GLU A 183 7.02 -12.21 -5.62
C GLU A 183 5.94 -13.30 -5.50
N LYS A 184 5.87 -13.95 -4.34
CA LYS A 184 4.84 -14.97 -4.05
C LYS A 184 3.43 -14.41 -4.15
N TRP A 185 3.22 -13.18 -3.69
CA TRP A 185 1.92 -12.54 -3.78
C TRP A 185 1.51 -12.28 -5.24
N VAL A 186 2.40 -11.73 -6.07
CA VAL A 186 2.12 -11.52 -7.51
C VAL A 186 1.81 -12.85 -8.22
N MET A 187 2.58 -13.90 -7.93
CA MET A 187 2.30 -15.24 -8.49
C MET A 187 0.95 -15.79 -8.02
N ALA A 188 0.56 -15.55 -6.77
CA ALA A 188 -0.75 -15.96 -6.26
C ALA A 188 -1.89 -15.16 -6.91
N GLU A 189 -1.72 -13.85 -7.14
CA GLU A 189 -2.70 -13.03 -7.88
C GLU A 189 -2.85 -13.53 -9.31
N ALA A 190 -1.75 -13.84 -10.00
CA ALA A 190 -1.80 -14.39 -11.36
C ALA A 190 -2.65 -15.68 -11.43
N GLN A 191 -2.49 -16.57 -10.45
CA GLN A 191 -3.24 -17.81 -10.36
C GLN A 191 -4.72 -17.60 -10.04
N LYS A 192 -5.09 -16.53 -9.34
CA LYS A 192 -6.50 -16.15 -9.12
C LYS A 192 -7.17 -15.69 -10.41
N PHE A 193 -6.45 -14.99 -11.28
CA PHE A 193 -6.97 -14.53 -12.57
C PHE A 193 -7.07 -15.66 -13.59
N ASN A 194 -5.99 -16.45 -13.76
CA ASN A 194 -6.01 -17.63 -14.62
C ASN A 194 -4.93 -18.64 -14.20
N SER A 195 -5.36 -19.77 -13.64
CA SER A 195 -4.45 -20.84 -13.20
C SER A 195 -3.59 -21.47 -14.30
N ALA A 196 -4.00 -21.34 -15.57
CA ALA A 196 -3.23 -21.82 -16.73
C ALA A 196 -2.06 -20.91 -17.11
N VAL A 197 -1.92 -19.74 -16.46
CA VAL A 197 -0.85 -18.78 -16.71
C VAL A 197 0.10 -18.69 -15.52
N LYS A 198 1.40 -18.69 -15.81
CA LYS A 198 2.48 -18.47 -14.83
C LYS A 198 3.42 -17.38 -15.34
N PHE A 199 4.20 -16.80 -14.44
CA PHE A 199 5.28 -15.90 -14.83
C PHE A 199 6.59 -16.69 -14.93
N SER A 200 7.39 -16.37 -15.94
CA SER A 200 8.79 -16.74 -15.90
C SER A 200 9.50 -15.93 -14.81
N GLN A 201 10.60 -16.47 -14.25
CA GLN A 201 11.34 -15.76 -13.21
C GLN A 201 11.83 -14.38 -13.70
N SER A 202 12.27 -14.30 -14.96
CA SER A 202 12.72 -13.06 -15.57
C SER A 202 11.57 -12.10 -15.86
N GLY A 203 10.41 -12.60 -16.30
CA GLY A 203 9.19 -11.80 -16.50
C GLY A 203 8.68 -11.20 -15.19
N LEU A 204 8.60 -12.00 -14.13
CA LEU A 204 8.25 -11.53 -12.79
C LEU A 204 9.22 -10.45 -12.30
N THR A 205 10.52 -10.69 -12.44
CA THR A 205 11.56 -9.71 -12.06
C THR A 205 11.38 -8.40 -12.82
N ARG A 206 11.07 -8.47 -14.12
CA ARG A 206 10.85 -7.29 -14.95
C ARG A 206 9.60 -6.52 -14.52
N LEU A 207 8.49 -7.21 -14.26
CA LEU A 207 7.26 -6.59 -13.78
C LEU A 207 7.49 -5.84 -12.46
N LEU A 208 8.16 -6.49 -11.50
CA LEU A 208 8.50 -5.87 -10.21
C LEU A 208 9.43 -4.67 -10.37
N ALA A 209 10.37 -4.71 -11.32
CA ALA A 209 11.24 -3.57 -11.61
C ALA A 209 10.46 -2.35 -12.16
N LEU A 210 9.39 -2.58 -12.93
CA LEU A 210 8.58 -1.51 -13.52
C LEU A 210 7.52 -0.95 -12.56
N CYS A 211 6.93 -1.81 -11.73
CA CYS A 211 5.82 -1.44 -10.84
C CYS A 211 6.25 -1.15 -9.39
N GLY A 212 7.43 -1.58 -8.97
CA GLY A 212 7.91 -1.40 -7.61
C GLY A 212 7.08 -2.16 -6.58
N HIS A 213 6.63 -1.46 -5.53
CA HIS A 213 5.84 -2.01 -4.41
C HIS A 213 4.36 -1.56 -4.44
N ASP A 214 3.92 -0.93 -5.53
CA ASP A 214 2.52 -0.53 -5.69
C ASP A 214 1.67 -1.78 -5.99
N LEU A 215 1.02 -2.31 -4.96
CA LEU A 215 0.22 -3.53 -5.05
C LEU A 215 -1.01 -3.35 -5.96
N ALA A 216 -1.61 -2.15 -5.99
CA ALA A 216 -2.75 -1.87 -6.85
C ALA A 216 -2.33 -1.94 -8.32
N ARG A 217 -1.21 -1.28 -8.66
CA ARG A 217 -0.63 -1.34 -10.00
C ARG A 217 -0.17 -2.75 -10.35
N LEU A 218 0.53 -3.44 -9.44
CA LEU A 218 0.99 -4.81 -9.68
C LEU A 218 -0.18 -5.75 -9.97
N ARG A 219 -1.29 -5.66 -9.25
CA ARG A 219 -2.48 -6.47 -9.52
C ARG A 219 -3.05 -6.18 -10.90
N ALA A 220 -3.26 -4.91 -11.25
CA ALA A 220 -3.83 -4.51 -12.53
C ALA A 220 -2.94 -4.94 -13.72
N GLU A 221 -1.63 -4.73 -13.61
CA GLU A 221 -0.67 -5.16 -14.63
C GLU A 221 -0.57 -6.69 -14.71
N THR A 222 -0.67 -7.39 -13.59
CA THR A 222 -0.74 -8.86 -13.54
C THR A 222 -1.99 -9.38 -14.23
N GLU A 223 -3.16 -8.83 -13.93
CA GLU A 223 -4.43 -9.18 -14.57
C GLU A 223 -4.36 -9.00 -16.09
N LYS A 224 -3.83 -7.85 -16.53
CA LYS A 224 -3.64 -7.54 -17.95
C LYS A 224 -2.72 -8.56 -18.65
N LEU A 225 -1.55 -8.84 -18.06
CA LEU A 225 -0.59 -9.79 -18.62
C LEU A 225 -1.14 -11.21 -18.68
N VAL A 226 -1.81 -11.64 -17.61
CA VAL A 226 -2.42 -12.96 -17.52
C VAL A 226 -3.54 -13.12 -18.54
N THR A 227 -4.38 -12.10 -18.68
CA THR A 227 -5.48 -12.08 -19.65
C THR A 227 -4.96 -12.08 -21.09
N TYR A 228 -3.94 -11.26 -21.37
CA TYR A 228 -3.29 -11.23 -22.69
C TYR A 228 -2.68 -12.59 -23.06
N ARG A 229 -1.97 -13.22 -22.11
CA ARG A 229 -1.28 -14.48 -22.38
C ARG A 229 -2.26 -15.64 -22.55
N GLY A 230 -3.29 -15.71 -21.72
CA GLY A 230 -4.36 -16.71 -21.77
C GLY A 230 -4.01 -18.14 -21.37
N GLN A 231 -2.73 -18.49 -21.19
CA GLN A 231 -2.00 -19.42 -22.07
C GLN A 231 -0.50 -19.59 -21.74
N GLY A 232 -0.11 -20.36 -20.71
CA GLY A 232 1.30 -20.73 -20.52
C GLY A 232 2.10 -19.71 -19.70
N GLU A 233 3.23 -19.22 -20.22
CA GLU A 233 4.16 -18.40 -19.42
C GLU A 233 4.26 -16.94 -19.90
N VAL A 234 4.12 -15.98 -18.98
CA VAL A 234 4.37 -14.55 -19.19
C VAL A 234 5.88 -14.32 -19.18
N THR A 235 6.42 -13.82 -20.30
CA THR A 235 7.85 -13.58 -20.49
C THR A 235 8.23 -12.11 -20.28
N VAL A 236 9.53 -11.80 -20.33
CA VAL A 236 10.02 -10.41 -20.31
C VAL A 236 9.47 -9.60 -21.49
N GLN A 237 9.36 -10.23 -22.66
CA GLN A 237 8.84 -9.57 -23.87
C GLN A 237 7.37 -9.21 -23.72
N ASP A 238 6.56 -10.07 -23.11
CA ASP A 238 5.15 -9.78 -22.82
C ASP A 238 5.03 -8.58 -21.87
N VAL A 239 5.86 -8.56 -20.82
CA VAL A 239 5.91 -7.45 -19.85
C VAL A 239 6.33 -6.15 -20.52
N ASP A 240 7.39 -6.15 -21.32
CA ASP A 240 7.90 -4.94 -21.98
C ASP A 240 6.95 -4.37 -23.03
N MET A 241 6.15 -5.23 -23.65
CA MET A 241 5.17 -4.82 -24.64
C MET A 241 3.92 -4.20 -23.99
N LEU A 242 3.45 -4.74 -22.87
CA LEU A 242 2.12 -4.42 -22.31
C LEU A 242 2.15 -3.55 -21.06
N VAL A 243 3.20 -3.70 -20.25
CA VAL A 243 3.39 -2.91 -19.05
C VAL A 243 4.11 -1.66 -19.47
N GLN A 244 3.38 -0.53 -19.46
CA GLN A 244 4.01 0.75 -19.66
C GLN A 244 4.92 1.04 -18.46
N GLY A 245 6.19 0.68 -18.63
CA GLY A 245 7.27 1.11 -17.77
C GLY A 245 7.69 2.55 -18.05
N ARG A 246 7.18 3.19 -19.12
CA ARG A 246 7.83 4.34 -19.79
C ARG A 246 8.19 5.47 -18.84
N VAL A 247 7.26 5.94 -18.01
CA VAL A 247 7.52 7.06 -17.10
C VAL A 247 8.61 6.67 -16.10
N ALA A 248 8.40 5.62 -15.29
CA ALA A 248 9.37 5.22 -14.27
C ALA A 248 10.74 4.79 -14.85
N ALA A 249 10.76 3.95 -15.89
CA ALA A 249 11.99 3.44 -16.49
C ALA A 249 12.82 4.54 -17.18
N ASP A 250 12.18 5.43 -17.95
CA ASP A 250 12.88 6.55 -18.57
C ASP A 250 13.34 7.55 -17.50
N ILE A 251 12.62 7.70 -16.38
CA ILE A 251 13.06 8.51 -15.23
C ILE A 251 14.32 7.95 -14.57
N PHE A 252 14.38 6.64 -14.30
CA PHE A 252 15.60 6.02 -13.78
C PHE A 252 16.77 6.22 -14.74
N GLN A 253 16.54 6.06 -16.05
CA GLN A 253 17.55 6.27 -17.08
C GLN A 253 18.00 7.74 -17.15
N THR A 254 17.09 8.71 -16.98
CA THR A 254 17.46 10.14 -16.98
C THR A 254 18.39 10.46 -15.82
N ILE A 255 18.05 10.01 -14.60
CA ILE A 255 18.90 10.24 -13.43
C ILE A 255 20.22 9.45 -13.54
N GLU A 256 20.21 8.25 -14.11
CA GLU A 256 21.42 7.47 -14.38
C GLU A 256 22.34 8.20 -15.37
N ALA A 257 21.81 8.71 -16.49
CA ALA A 257 22.54 9.50 -17.47
C ALA A 257 23.10 10.80 -16.86
N LEU A 258 22.27 11.52 -16.09
CA LEU A 258 22.68 12.72 -15.37
C LEU A 258 23.84 12.42 -14.38
N SER A 259 23.76 11.28 -13.68
CA SER A 259 24.82 10.85 -12.76
C SER A 259 26.10 10.44 -13.46
N ALA A 260 26.01 10.01 -14.71
CA ALA A 260 27.15 9.73 -15.58
C ALA A 260 27.77 10.99 -16.19
N GLY A 261 27.15 12.16 -16.02
CA GLY A 261 27.55 13.39 -16.70
C GLY A 261 27.09 13.48 -18.15
N ASP A 262 26.26 12.53 -18.61
CA ASP A 262 25.71 12.52 -19.97
C ASP A 262 24.45 13.38 -20.05
N LYS A 263 24.64 14.70 -20.04
CA LYS A 263 23.54 15.67 -20.10
C LYS A 263 22.73 15.54 -21.39
N LYS A 264 23.39 15.20 -22.50
CA LYS A 264 22.74 15.03 -23.81
C LYS A 264 21.73 13.90 -23.77
N GLN A 265 22.12 12.75 -23.22
CA GLN A 265 21.21 11.62 -23.05
C GLN A 265 20.11 11.93 -22.03
N ALA A 266 20.42 12.63 -20.94
CA ALA A 266 19.42 13.02 -19.94
C ALA A 266 18.34 13.94 -20.53
N ILE A 267 18.71 14.93 -21.35
CA ILE A 267 17.75 15.81 -22.04
C ILE A 267 16.93 15.00 -23.06
N ALA A 268 17.57 14.13 -23.85
CA ALA A 268 16.85 13.31 -24.82
C ALA A 268 15.81 12.41 -24.15
N LEU A 269 16.11 11.85 -22.97
CA LEU A 269 15.18 11.06 -22.19
C LEU A 269 14.05 11.90 -21.57
N LEU A 270 14.33 13.12 -21.09
CA LEU A 270 13.29 14.04 -20.64
C LEU A 270 12.34 14.39 -21.80
N HIS A 271 12.85 14.75 -22.97
CA HIS A 271 12.05 15.05 -24.15
C HIS A 271 11.22 13.86 -24.60
N LYS A 272 11.78 12.65 -24.53
CA LYS A 272 11.04 11.42 -24.80
C LYS A 272 9.87 11.21 -23.85
N GLN A 273 10.05 11.50 -22.54
CA GLN A 273 8.98 11.41 -21.55
C GLN A 273 7.85 12.42 -21.82
N LEU A 274 8.22 13.66 -22.15
CA LEU A 274 7.27 14.72 -22.49
C LEU A 274 6.52 14.41 -23.80
N ALA A 275 7.24 13.97 -24.84
CA ALA A 275 6.64 13.57 -26.11
C ALA A 275 5.73 12.34 -25.99
N ALA A 276 5.91 11.51 -24.96
CA ALA A 276 5.03 10.40 -24.65
C ALA A 276 3.73 10.84 -23.95
N GLY A 277 3.53 12.14 -23.72
CA GLY A 277 2.33 12.71 -23.09
C GLY A 277 2.36 12.70 -21.56
N SER A 278 3.53 12.45 -20.95
CA SER A 278 3.68 12.49 -19.49
C SER A 278 3.53 13.93 -18.98
N ASP A 279 2.80 14.11 -17.89
CA ASP A 279 2.65 15.43 -17.27
C ASP A 279 3.99 15.89 -16.62
N PRO A 280 4.43 17.14 -16.81
CA PRO A 280 5.67 17.64 -16.22
C PRO A 280 5.72 17.57 -14.68
N PHE A 281 4.58 17.70 -13.98
CA PHE A 281 4.54 17.53 -12.53
C PHE A 281 4.70 16.07 -12.13
N GLU A 282 4.18 15.13 -12.92
CA GLU A 282 4.41 13.70 -12.72
C GLU A 282 5.91 13.36 -12.86
N ILE A 283 6.56 13.87 -13.92
CA ILE A 283 8.01 13.71 -14.13
C ILE A 283 8.80 14.28 -12.94
N LEU A 284 8.47 15.51 -12.52
CA LEU A 284 9.09 16.16 -11.37
C LEU A 284 8.94 15.32 -10.09
N ALA A 285 7.72 14.86 -9.78
CA ALA A 285 7.45 14.05 -8.61
C ALA A 285 8.28 12.75 -8.60
N MET A 286 8.48 12.14 -9.78
CA MET A 286 9.28 10.94 -9.93
C MET A 286 10.79 11.20 -9.83
N TYR A 287 11.31 12.33 -10.33
CA TYR A 287 12.69 12.74 -10.06
C TYR A 287 12.94 12.97 -8.57
N VAL A 288 12.00 13.62 -7.88
CA VAL A 288 12.03 13.81 -6.42
C VAL A 288 12.04 12.45 -5.71
N TYR A 289 11.18 11.52 -6.11
CA TYR A 289 11.13 10.16 -5.57
C TYR A 289 12.48 9.44 -5.76
N GLN A 290 13.06 9.52 -6.95
CA GLN A 290 14.31 8.84 -7.25
C GLN A 290 15.49 9.43 -6.48
N LEU A 291 15.61 10.77 -6.38
CA LEU A 291 16.65 11.39 -5.57
C LEU A 291 16.49 11.08 -4.08
N ARG A 292 15.26 11.02 -3.56
CA ARG A 292 14.99 10.58 -2.18
C ARG A 292 15.45 9.13 -1.95
N THR A 293 15.22 8.27 -2.94
CA THR A 293 15.67 6.87 -2.91
C THR A 293 17.19 6.79 -2.88
N LEU A 294 17.88 7.57 -3.72
CA LEU A 294 19.34 7.64 -3.72
C LEU A 294 19.90 8.23 -2.41
N LEU A 295 19.22 9.20 -1.79
CA LEU A 295 19.61 9.76 -0.49
C LEU A 295 19.58 8.71 0.62
N LYS A 296 18.56 7.84 0.67
CA LYS A 296 18.51 6.72 1.63
C LYS A 296 19.69 5.75 1.44
N ILE A 297 20.06 5.48 0.20
CA ILE A 297 21.22 4.64 -0.12
C ILE A 297 22.51 5.37 0.27
N ALA A 298 22.61 6.66 -0.03
CA ALA A 298 23.78 7.49 0.26
C ALA A 298 24.07 7.63 1.75
N GLU A 299 23.04 7.79 2.58
CA GLU A 299 23.17 7.84 4.04
C GLU A 299 23.88 6.60 4.60
N LEU A 300 23.47 5.41 4.15
CA LEU A 300 24.11 4.15 4.58
C LEU A 300 25.49 3.95 3.95
N ALA A 301 25.67 4.39 2.70
CA ALA A 301 26.96 4.32 2.04
C ALA A 301 28.02 5.21 2.72
N GLU A 302 27.64 6.41 3.20
CA GLU A 302 28.53 7.29 3.99
C GLU A 302 28.93 6.65 5.34
N GLN A 303 28.07 5.81 5.92
CA GLN A 303 28.38 5.02 7.11
C GLN A 303 29.27 3.79 6.81
N GLY A 304 29.78 3.66 5.58
CA GLY A 304 30.66 2.57 5.16
C GLY A 304 29.93 1.28 4.74
N VAL A 305 28.59 1.27 4.74
CA VAL A 305 27.83 0.09 4.29
C VAL A 305 27.83 0.04 2.76
N GLN A 306 28.51 -0.93 2.18
CA GLN A 306 28.58 -1.09 0.71
C GLN A 306 27.81 -2.30 0.17
N SER A 307 27.37 -3.21 1.02
CA SER A 307 26.64 -4.41 0.60
C SER A 307 25.21 -4.04 0.15
N PRO A 308 24.83 -4.32 -1.11
CA PRO A 308 23.47 -4.05 -1.59
C PRO A 308 22.40 -4.78 -0.76
N MET A 309 22.71 -5.97 -0.27
CA MET A 309 21.81 -6.76 0.59
C MET A 309 21.54 -6.07 1.93
N ILE A 310 22.58 -5.57 2.60
CA ILE A 310 22.44 -4.90 3.90
C ILE A 310 21.68 -3.58 3.73
N ILE A 311 22.00 -2.81 2.69
CA ILE A 311 21.30 -1.56 2.39
C ILE A 311 19.83 -1.85 2.07
N SER A 312 19.54 -2.87 1.27
CA SER A 312 18.18 -3.30 0.94
C SER A 312 17.37 -3.63 2.20
N GLN A 313 17.93 -4.40 3.13
CA GLN A 313 17.30 -4.72 4.41
C GLN A 313 17.06 -3.49 5.29
N LYS A 314 18.06 -2.59 5.42
CA LYS A 314 17.95 -1.40 6.27
C LYS A 314 17.02 -0.33 5.72
N THR A 315 16.94 -0.20 4.40
CA THR A 315 16.12 0.84 3.73
C THR A 315 14.72 0.36 3.35
N GLY A 316 14.49 -0.95 3.36
CA GLY A 316 13.28 -1.58 2.79
C GLY A 316 13.22 -1.52 1.26
N LEU A 317 14.28 -1.03 0.58
CA LEU A 317 14.34 -0.94 -0.88
C LEU A 317 14.63 -2.32 -1.49
N HIS A 318 14.09 -2.58 -2.68
CA HIS A 318 14.37 -3.81 -3.42
C HIS A 318 15.86 -3.90 -3.82
N SER A 319 16.44 -5.10 -3.79
CA SER A 319 17.88 -5.31 -4.04
C SER A 319 18.33 -4.79 -5.41
N PHE A 320 17.49 -4.90 -6.44
CA PHE A 320 17.78 -4.32 -7.77
C PHE A 320 17.91 -2.79 -7.74
N VAL A 321 17.02 -2.10 -7.00
CA VAL A 321 17.06 -0.64 -6.86
C VAL A 321 18.34 -0.21 -6.17
N VAL A 322 18.74 -0.94 -5.12
CA VAL A 322 20.00 -0.67 -4.41
C VAL A 322 21.21 -0.93 -5.30
N GLN A 323 21.23 -2.04 -6.04
CA GLN A 323 22.30 -2.38 -6.98
C GLN A 323 22.47 -1.31 -8.07
N LYS A 324 21.35 -0.77 -8.59
CA LYS A 324 21.35 0.31 -9.59
C LYS A 324 21.69 1.68 -9.00
N GLY A 325 21.29 1.96 -7.77
CA GLY A 325 21.50 3.24 -7.11
C GLY A 325 22.93 3.44 -6.57
N LEU A 326 23.58 2.38 -6.10
CA LEU A 326 24.93 2.45 -5.51
C LEU A 326 25.99 3.10 -6.42
N PRO A 327 26.08 2.78 -7.73
CA PRO A 327 26.98 3.47 -8.64
C PRO A 327 26.72 4.99 -8.74
N GLN A 328 25.44 5.39 -8.74
CA GLN A 328 25.04 6.81 -8.83
C GLN A 328 25.42 7.55 -7.54
N VAL A 329 25.15 6.93 -6.39
CA VAL A 329 25.55 7.42 -5.07
C VAL A 329 27.06 7.58 -4.97
N ARG A 330 27.85 6.64 -5.49
CA ARG A 330 29.32 6.73 -5.48
C ARG A 330 29.84 7.91 -6.33
N ARG A 331 29.15 8.26 -7.41
CA ARG A 331 29.55 9.39 -8.29
C ARG A 331 29.20 10.75 -7.70
N TRP A 332 28.01 10.89 -7.09
CA TRP A 332 27.54 12.18 -6.59
C TRP A 332 27.82 12.42 -5.11
N GLY A 333 27.81 11.36 -4.29
CA GLY A 333 27.84 11.47 -2.83
C GLY A 333 26.59 12.12 -2.25
N PHE A 334 26.46 12.08 -0.92
CA PHE A 334 25.28 12.59 -0.22
C PHE A 334 25.06 14.09 -0.45
N LYS A 335 26.14 14.91 -0.37
CA LYS A 335 26.04 16.37 -0.49
C LYS A 335 25.48 16.83 -1.84
N LYS A 336 25.91 16.24 -2.96
CA LYS A 336 25.39 16.60 -4.30
C LYS A 336 23.94 16.13 -4.46
N LEU A 337 23.62 14.92 -3.99
CA LEU A 337 22.25 14.40 -3.99
C LEU A 337 21.29 15.28 -3.18
N ALA A 338 21.71 15.74 -2.00
CA ALA A 338 20.90 16.61 -1.14
C ALA A 338 20.66 17.97 -1.80
N ARG A 339 21.67 18.54 -2.45
CA ARG A 339 21.54 19.78 -3.22
C ARG A 339 20.57 19.63 -4.39
N LEU A 340 20.70 18.56 -5.17
CA LEU A 340 19.79 18.25 -6.28
C LEU A 340 18.35 18.10 -5.80
N PHE A 341 18.16 17.41 -4.67
CA PHE A 341 16.84 17.24 -4.06
C PHE A 341 16.23 18.57 -3.62
N GLN A 342 17.04 19.47 -3.02
CA GLN A 342 16.59 20.83 -2.67
C GLN A 342 16.24 21.65 -3.91
N GLN A 343 17.02 21.56 -5.00
CA GLN A 343 16.71 22.25 -6.25
C GLN A 343 15.38 21.80 -6.84
N LEU A 344 15.09 20.49 -6.85
CA LEU A 344 13.79 19.99 -7.30
C LEU A 344 12.65 20.42 -6.38
N ALA A 345 12.86 20.45 -5.06
CA ALA A 345 11.85 20.93 -4.12
C ALA A 345 11.54 22.42 -4.31
N GLU A 346 12.55 23.24 -4.62
CA GLU A 346 12.35 24.65 -4.96
C GLU A 346 11.56 24.80 -6.26
N ILE A 347 11.90 24.04 -7.31
CA ILE A 347 11.14 24.01 -8.56
C ILE A 347 9.67 23.63 -8.31
N ASP A 348 9.41 22.57 -7.53
CA ASP A 348 8.05 22.13 -7.18
C ASP A 348 7.26 23.23 -6.48
N THR A 349 7.88 23.89 -5.50
CA THR A 349 7.23 24.96 -4.74
C THR A 349 6.94 26.16 -5.66
N GLN A 350 7.91 26.60 -6.45
CA GLN A 350 7.74 27.73 -7.37
C GLN A 350 6.69 27.45 -8.44
N ALA A 351 6.64 26.23 -8.99
CA ALA A 351 5.63 25.82 -9.96
C ALA A 351 4.22 25.84 -9.34
N LYS A 352 4.04 25.29 -8.13
CA LYS A 352 2.76 25.32 -7.42
C LYS A 352 2.29 26.72 -7.02
N MET A 353 3.23 27.65 -6.84
CA MET A 353 2.94 29.07 -6.61
C MET A 353 2.71 29.87 -7.90
N GLY A 354 2.73 29.24 -9.08
CA GLY A 354 2.56 29.90 -10.37
C GLY A 354 3.73 30.79 -10.80
N LYS A 355 4.90 30.66 -10.16
CA LYS A 355 6.12 31.43 -10.49
C LYS A 355 6.90 30.81 -11.66
N ILE A 356 6.72 29.52 -11.92
CA ILE A 356 7.25 28.83 -13.10
C ILE A 356 6.10 28.62 -14.07
N GLN A 357 6.20 29.23 -15.26
CA GLN A 357 5.20 29.10 -16.32
C GLN A 357 5.40 27.84 -17.15
N ASP A 358 6.67 27.44 -17.38
CA ASP A 358 7.03 26.23 -18.12
C ASP A 358 7.91 25.34 -17.24
N LEU A 359 7.28 24.31 -16.66
CA LEU A 359 7.97 23.34 -15.82
C LEU A 359 8.91 22.44 -16.63
N SER A 360 8.61 22.18 -17.91
CA SER A 360 9.48 21.38 -18.78
C SER A 360 10.81 22.09 -18.98
N LEU A 361 10.77 23.39 -19.28
CA LEU A 361 11.97 24.22 -19.41
C LEU A 361 12.77 24.29 -18.09
N ALA A 362 12.09 24.41 -16.94
CA ALA A 362 12.76 24.41 -15.64
C ALA A 362 13.52 23.10 -15.37
N LEU A 363 12.94 21.96 -15.74
CA LEU A 363 13.59 20.65 -15.62
C LEU A 363 14.78 20.51 -16.58
N GLU A 364 14.67 21.02 -17.82
CA GLU A 364 15.80 21.06 -18.76
C GLU A 364 16.97 21.91 -18.25
N LEU A 365 16.68 23.09 -17.72
CA LEU A 365 17.68 23.99 -17.13
C LEU A 365 18.39 23.33 -15.94
N LEU A 366 17.63 22.63 -15.10
CA LEU A 366 18.23 21.86 -14.00
C LEU A 366 19.21 20.82 -14.53
N ILE A 367 18.82 20.04 -15.55
CA ILE A 367 19.68 19.01 -16.16
C ILE A 367 20.95 19.63 -16.75
N MET A 368 20.84 20.76 -17.46
CA MET A 368 21.99 21.45 -18.05
C MET A 368 22.99 21.98 -17.00
N ALA A 369 22.51 22.33 -15.80
CA ALA A 369 23.32 22.90 -14.73
C ALA A 369 24.18 21.88 -13.95
N GLN A 370 23.95 20.56 -14.09
CA GLN A 370 24.63 19.51 -13.27
C GLN A 370 25.94 19.01 -13.81
#